data_AF-A0A9E5IVE9-F1
#
_entry.id   AF-A0A9E5IVE9-F1
#
_cell.length_a   1.000
_cell.length_b   1.000
_cell.length_c   1.000
_cell.angle_alpha   90.00
_cell.angle_beta   90.00
_cell.angle_gamma   90.00
#
_symmetry.space_group_name_H-M   'P 1'
#
loop_
_entity.id
_entity.type
_entity.pdbx_description
1 polymer ?
#
loop_
_entity_poly.entity_id
_entity_poly.type
_entity_poly.pdbx_seq_one_letter_code
_entity_poly.pdbx_strand_id
1 'polypeptide(L)' 'EASDEVLLVSCSDKLHNARAIVSDLINEGPSVFNRFSSSTEQTLWYYRQLAIVFTNRKTPPAKALEAAVSQMEALSQSAW' A
#
# COMPACT_ATOMS: atom_id res chain seq x y z
N GLU A 1 21.84 6.22 -3.86
CA GLU A 1 20.60 5.74 -4.50
C GLU A 1 20.50 4.22 -4.37
N ALA A 2 19.29 3.66 -4.37
CA ALA A 2 19.08 2.21 -4.43
C ALA A 2 19.16 1.71 -5.88
N SER A 3 19.61 0.48 -6.09
CA SER A 3 19.63 -0.17 -7.41
C SER A 3 18.22 -0.58 -7.86
N ASP A 4 18.05 -0.82 -9.16
CA ASP A 4 16.77 -1.25 -9.73
C ASP A 4 16.31 -2.61 -9.18
N GLU A 5 17.24 -3.51 -8.86
CA GLU A 5 16.94 -4.79 -8.21
C GLU A 5 16.37 -4.58 -6.79
N VAL A 6 16.98 -3.69 -6.01
CA VAL A 6 16.49 -3.34 -4.67
C VAL A 6 15.12 -2.69 -4.75
N LEU A 7 14.89 -1.82 -5.74
CA LEU A 7 13.59 -1.21 -5.98
C LEU A 7 12.54 -2.25 -6.38
N LEU A 8 12.89 -3.22 -7.23
CA LEU A 8 11.99 -4.28 -7.66
C LEU A 8 11.54 -5.15 -6.47
N VAL A 9 12.49 -5.59 -5.64
CA VAL A 9 12.20 -6.39 -4.45
C VAL A 9 11.33 -5.60 -3.46
N SER A 10 11.71 -4.36 -3.18
CA SER A 10 10.99 -3.50 -2.25
C SER A 10 9.57 -3.18 -2.73
N CYS A 11 9.39 -2.86 -4.02
CA CYS A 11 8.08 -2.60 -4.61
C CYS A 11 7.18 -3.85 -4.56
N SER A 12 7.76 -5.03 -4.80
CA SER A 12 7.03 -6.31 -4.74
C SER A 12 6.57 -6.65 -3.33
N ASP A 13 7.43 -6.47 -2.33
CA ASP A 13 7.06 -6.61 -0.91
C ASP A 13 5.92 -5.66 -0.54
N LYS A 14 6.02 -4.39 -0.92
CA LYS A 14 4.99 -3.39 -0.59
C LYS A 14 3.68 -3.63 -1.33
N LEU A 15 3.72 -4.14 -2.56
CA LEU A 15 2.53 -4.59 -3.27
C LEU A 15 1.84 -5.75 -2.55
N HIS A 16 2.61 -6.75 -2.10
CA HIS A 16 2.08 -7.88 -1.34
C HIS A 16 1.40 -7.39 -0.05
N ASN A 17 2.07 -6.53 0.71
CA ASN A 17 1.54 -6.00 1.96
C ASN A 17 0.29 -5.13 1.73
N ALA A 18 0.26 -4.31 0.68
CA ALA A 18 -0.91 -3.52 0.33
C ALA A 18 -2.13 -4.41 -0.01
N ARG A 19 -1.93 -5.50 -0.75
CA ARG A 19 -2.98 -6.47 -1.06
C ARG A 19 -3.49 -7.22 0.17
N ALA A 20 -2.59 -7.59 1.07
CA ALA A 20 -2.97 -8.20 2.34
C ALA A 20 -3.87 -7.26 3.17
N ILE A 21 -3.47 -5.99 3.31
CA ILE A 21 -4.28 -4.98 4.00
C ILE A 21 -5.64 -4.79 3.32
N VAL A 22 -5.69 -4.73 1.99
CA VAL A 22 -6.97 -4.66 1.25
C VAL A 22 -7.86 -5.87 1.56
N SER A 23 -7.31 -7.08 1.55
CA SER A 23 -8.07 -8.29 1.89
C SER A 23 -8.60 -8.23 3.32
N ASP A 24 -7.77 -7.81 4.26
CA ASP A 24 -8.17 -7.66 5.66
C ASP A 24 -9.26 -6.60 5.82
N LEU A 25 -9.14 -5.46 5.10
CA LEU A 25 -10.17 -4.40 5.10
C LEU A 25 -11.52 -4.89 4.57
N ILE A 26 -11.52 -5.77 3.56
CA ILE A 26 -12.74 -6.38 3.03
C ILE A 26 -13.38 -7.32 4.06
N ASN A 27 -12.58 -8.07 4.81
CA ASN A 27 -13.07 -9.11 5.72
C ASN A 27 -13.41 -8.59 7.13
N GLU A 28 -12.65 -7.62 7.63
CA GLU A 28 -12.67 -7.16 9.03
C GLU A 28 -12.94 -5.66 9.17
N GLY A 29 -13.01 -4.93 8.05
CA GLY A 29 -13.24 -3.49 8.02
C GLY A 29 -12.05 -2.67 8.57
N PRO A 30 -12.28 -1.38 8.89
CA PRO A 30 -11.21 -0.45 9.30
C PRO A 30 -10.48 -0.85 10.60
N SER A 31 -11.01 -1.80 11.37
CA SER A 31 -10.39 -2.30 12.61
C SER A 31 -8.99 -2.90 12.40
N VAL A 32 -8.66 -3.32 11.18
CA VAL A 32 -7.34 -3.81 10.75
C VAL A 32 -6.23 -2.83 11.09
N PHE A 33 -6.50 -1.52 11.01
CA PHE A 33 -5.52 -0.49 11.34
C PHE A 33 -5.09 -0.50 12.81
N ASN A 34 -5.88 -1.08 13.72
CA ASN A 34 -5.52 -1.22 15.14
C ASN A 34 -4.30 -2.13 15.36
N ARG A 35 -3.93 -2.95 14.35
CA ARG A 35 -2.75 -3.82 14.38
C ARG A 35 -1.44 -3.04 14.12
N PHE A 36 -1.55 -1.82 13.61
CA PHE A 36 -0.41 -0.97 13.26
C PHE A 36 -0.07 -0.01 14.40
N SER A 37 1.21 0.29 14.56
CA SER A 37 1.67 1.33 15.50
C SER A 37 1.38 2.76 15.02
N SER A 38 1.16 2.93 13.72
CA SER A 38 0.86 4.21 13.08
C SER A 38 -0.65 4.39 12.91
N SER A 39 -1.12 5.63 12.84
CA SER A 39 -2.53 5.90 12.55
C SER A 39 -2.91 5.42 11.15
N THR A 40 -4.21 5.26 10.91
CA THR A 40 -4.75 4.95 9.58
C THR A 40 -4.24 5.94 8.54
N GLU A 41 -4.32 7.25 8.82
CA GLU A 41 -3.89 8.32 7.90
C GLU A 41 -2.40 8.24 7.61
N GLN A 42 -1.57 7.99 8.64
CA GLN A 42 -0.12 7.82 8.47
C GLN A 42 0.20 6.60 7.61
N THR A 43 -0.53 5.50 7.81
CA THR A 43 -0.36 4.26 7.04
C THR A 43 -0.74 4.47 5.58
N LEU A 44 -1.91 5.07 5.32
CA LEU A 44 -2.36 5.38 3.96
C LEU A 44 -1.40 6.35 3.26
N TRP A 45 -0.97 7.40 3.96
CA TRP A 45 0.01 8.36 3.44
C TRP A 45 1.33 7.66 3.07
N TYR A 46 1.84 6.78 3.93
CA TYR A 46 3.07 6.03 3.68
C TYR A 46 2.98 5.20 2.40
N TYR A 47 1.91 4.41 2.25
CA TYR A 47 1.70 3.60 1.04
C TYR A 47 1.49 4.45 -0.22
N ARG A 48 0.80 5.60 -0.11
CA ARG A 48 0.67 6.56 -1.21
C ARG A 48 2.02 7.12 -1.65
N GLN A 49 2.88 7.51 -0.71
CA GLN A 49 4.22 8.01 -1.04
C GLN A 49 5.07 6.93 -1.72
N LEU A 50 5.01 5.68 -1.24
CA LEU A 50 5.71 4.58 -1.89
C LEU A 50 5.23 4.36 -3.33
N ALA A 51 3.91 4.33 -3.56
CA ALA A 51 3.36 4.20 -4.91
C ALA A 51 3.89 5.32 -5.84
N ILE A 52 3.88 6.57 -5.38
CA ILE A 52 4.41 7.71 -6.15
C ILE A 52 5.90 7.51 -6.47
N VAL A 53 6.72 7.14 -5.49
CA VAL A 53 8.17 6.93 -5.68
C VAL A 53 8.43 5.80 -6.67
N PHE A 54 7.79 4.64 -6.51
CA PHE A 54 8.01 3.50 -7.41
C PHE A 54 7.50 3.78 -8.83
N THR A 55 6.40 4.52 -8.99
CA THR A 55 5.90 4.95 -10.30
C THR A 55 6.88 5.90 -10.98
N ASN A 56 7.42 6.90 -10.26
CA ASN A 56 8.42 7.83 -10.80
C ASN A 56 9.72 7.11 -11.20
N ARG A 57 10.09 6.06 -10.47
CA ARG A 57 11.24 5.20 -10.78
C ARG A 57 10.93 4.13 -11.84
N LYS A 58 9.70 4.10 -12.37
CA LYS A 58 9.23 3.12 -13.38
C LYS A 58 9.48 1.67 -12.96
N THR A 59 9.38 1.38 -11.66
CA THR A 59 9.60 0.04 -11.14
C THR A 59 8.49 -0.89 -11.64
N PRO A 60 8.79 -2.11 -12.14
CA PRO A 60 7.80 -2.94 -12.84
C PRO A 60 6.45 -3.16 -12.11
N PRO A 61 6.40 -3.41 -10.78
CA PRO A 61 5.15 -3.62 -10.07
C PRO A 61 4.40 -2.33 -9.67
N ALA A 62 4.94 -1.14 -9.96
CA ALA A 62 4.44 0.13 -9.43
C ALA A 62 2.96 0.38 -9.75
N LYS A 63 2.52 0.07 -10.98
CA LYS A 63 1.11 0.22 -11.38
C LYS A 63 0.17 -0.68 -10.58
N ALA A 64 0.61 -1.90 -10.26
CA ALA A 64 -0.17 -2.81 -9.44
C ALA A 64 -0.22 -2.34 -7.97
N LEU A 65 0.88 -1.76 -7.48
CA LEU A 65 0.92 -1.14 -6.15
C LEU A 65 -0.03 0.06 -6.07
N GLU A 66 0.01 0.96 -7.04
CA GLU A 66 -0.89 2.11 -7.11
C GLU A 66 -2.38 1.71 -7.09
N ALA A 67 -2.74 0.66 -7.83
CA ALA A 67 -4.10 0.13 -7.82
C ALA A 67 -4.49 -0.44 -6.45
N ALA A 68 -3.59 -1.20 -5.80
CA ALA A 68 -3.85 -1.74 -4.46
C ALA A 68 -3.97 -0.64 -3.40
N VAL A 69 -3.15 0.42 -3.48
CA VAL A 69 -3.22 1.56 -2.56
C VAL A 69 -4.51 2.36 -2.77
N SER A 70 -4.92 2.60 -4.02
CA SER A 70 -6.21 3.24 -4.31
C SER A 70 -7.38 2.47 -3.72
N GLN A 71 -7.36 1.13 -3.79
CA GLN A 71 -8.38 0.29 -3.19
C GLN A 71 -8.34 0.33 -1.66
N MET A 72 -7.13 0.32 -1.06
CA MET A 72 -6.94 0.46 0.38
C MET A 72 -7.55 1.76 0.91
N GLU A 73 -7.33 2.87 0.21
CA GLU A 73 -7.88 4.18 0.57
C GLU A 73 -9.41 4.21 0.47
N ALA A 74 -9.98 3.68 -0.61
CA ALA A 74 -11.43 3.62 -0.81
C ALA A 74 -12.14 2.80 0.30
N LEU A 75 -11.57 1.64 0.64
CA LEU A 75 -12.12 0.77 1.69
C LEU A 75 -11.95 1.37 3.09
N SER A 76 -10.87 2.11 3.34
CA SER A 76 -10.64 2.77 4.63
C SER A 76 -11.68 3.85 4.98
N GLN A 77 -12.32 4.43 3.96
CA GLN A 77 -13.32 5.51 4.10
C GLN A 77 -14.76 5.00 4.06
N SER A 78 -14.96 3.72 3.73
CA SER A 78 -16.29 3.13 3.67
C SER A 78 -16.77 2.84 5.09
N ALA A 79 -17.74 3.64 5.56
CA ALA A 79 -18.51 3.32 6.75
C ALA A 79 -19.41 2.12 6.42
N TRP A 80 -19.10 0.97 7.00
CA TRP A 80 -19.94 -0.22 6.92
C TRP A 80 -21.26 0.00 7.67
#